data_AF-A0A822CY52-F1
#
_entry.id   AF-A0A822CY52-F1
#
_cell.length_a   1.000
_cell.length_b   1.000
_cell.length_c   1.000
_cell.angle_alpha   90.00
_cell.angle_beta   90.00
_cell.angle_gamma   90.00
#
_symmetry.space_group_name_H-M   'P 1'
#
loop_
_entity.id
_entity.type
_entity.pdbx_description
1 polymer ?
#
loop_
_entity_poly.entity_id
_entity_poly.type
_entity_poly.pdbx_seq_one_letter_code
_entity_poly.pdbx_strand_id
1 'polypeptide(L)'
;MKEGLVRRIQCFKFSEERSAHVTHLLYIHRKRPSLIVQEIDIINPSEHSLDLDFKQKNQISNNDLKQLDQRDIQFDSNNDIYSMITNQLSIRQHNFIIYVIITNKIISNCHVKPGSPEKQIILTVVKFSSVISENSLLNKTYSQEIQEQLQKQAKYDMSDALSISSIRLLKEHIDTWSLIWQSGFTMSRSLAPSTMNGDVINRTIYYILCSTPAPLYELNINETKRNELNQSLFQIDQCYESHST
;
A
#
# COMPACT_ATOMS: atom_id res chain seq x y z
N MET A 1 -5.91 13.04 -5.01
CA MET A 1 -7.22 12.38 -4.74
C MET A 1 -7.71 11.59 -5.95
N LYS A 2 -7.85 12.20 -7.14
CA LYS A 2 -8.33 11.51 -8.36
C LYS A 2 -7.47 10.35 -8.87
N GLU A 3 -6.23 10.23 -8.41
CA GLU A 3 -5.30 9.17 -8.84
C GLU A 3 -5.03 8.12 -7.76
N GLY A 4 -5.56 8.28 -6.53
CA GLY A 4 -5.30 7.33 -5.43
C GLY A 4 -3.90 7.41 -4.81
N LEU A 5 -3.13 8.45 -5.12
CA LEU A 5 -1.72 8.59 -4.73
C LEU A 5 -1.51 9.54 -3.55
N VAL A 6 -0.53 9.22 -2.70
CA VAL A 6 0.04 10.15 -1.72
C VAL A 6 1.39 10.62 -2.22
N ARG A 7 1.55 11.93 -2.41
CA ARG A 7 2.83 12.54 -2.81
C ARG A 7 3.31 13.51 -1.73
N ARG A 8 4.56 13.37 -1.31
CA ARG A 8 5.23 14.28 -0.38
C ARG A 8 6.50 14.79 -1.03
N ILE A 9 6.60 16.11 -1.21
CA ILE A 9 7.80 16.77 -1.73
C ILE A 9 8.48 17.47 -0.56
N GLN A 10 9.79 17.27 -0.44
CA GLN A 10 10.61 17.88 0.61
C GLN A 10 11.89 18.43 0.01
N CYS A 11 12.28 19.63 0.46
CA CYS A 11 13.57 20.20 0.11
C CYS A 11 14.44 20.23 1.37
N PHE A 12 15.65 19.70 1.26
CA PHE A 12 16.64 19.69 2.33
C PHE A 12 17.75 20.65 1.95
N LYS A 13 18.04 21.63 2.80
CA LYS A 13 19.22 22.50 2.66
C LYS A 13 20.27 22.01 3.64
N PHE A 14 21.42 21.57 3.13
CA PHE A 14 22.54 21.10 3.95
C PHE A 14 23.55 22.23 4.19
N SER A 15 23.80 23.04 3.16
CA SER A 15 24.61 24.27 3.23
C SER A 15 24.05 25.31 2.25
N GLU A 16 24.70 26.47 2.10
CA GLU A 16 24.29 27.46 1.09
C GLU A 16 24.38 26.93 -0.35
N GLU A 17 25.34 26.04 -0.62
CA GLU A 17 25.64 25.50 -1.95
C GLU A 17 25.16 24.05 -2.13
N ARG A 18 24.54 23.44 -1.11
CA ARG A 18 24.11 22.03 -1.14
C ARG A 18 22.67 21.88 -0.69
N SER A 19 21.85 21.37 -1.58
CA SER A 19 20.44 21.07 -1.29
C SER A 19 19.96 19.86 -2.06
N ALA A 20 18.96 19.15 -1.55
CA ALA A 20 18.32 18.04 -2.22
C ALA A 20 16.81 18.24 -2.29
N HIS A 21 16.22 17.91 -3.43
CA HIS A 21 14.77 17.82 -3.62
C HIS A 21 14.37 16.36 -3.62
N VAL A 22 13.56 15.95 -2.65
CA VAL A 22 13.11 14.57 -2.47
C VAL A 22 11.61 14.50 -2.67
N THR A 23 11.18 13.68 -3.63
CA THR A 23 9.78 13.37 -3.87
C THR A 23 9.50 11.94 -3.44
N HIS A 24 8.60 11.78 -2.48
CA HIS A 24 8.03 10.50 -2.11
C HIS A 24 6.68 10.33 -2.81
N LEU A 25 6.51 9.23 -3.50
CA LEU A 25 5.23 8.75 -4.01
C LEU A 25 4.88 7.46 -3.26
N LEU A 26 3.66 7.35 -2.74
CA LEU A 26 3.17 6.16 -2.04
C LEU A 26 1.77 5.84 -2.52
N TYR A 27 1.52 4.56 -2.82
CA TYR A 27 0.19 4.05 -3.12
C TYR A 27 0.03 2.57 -2.74
N ILE A 28 -1.20 2.19 -2.44
CA ILE A 28 -1.61 0.79 -2.27
C ILE A 28 -2.24 0.34 -3.57
N HIS A 29 -1.71 -0.70 -4.20
CA HIS A 29 -2.08 -1.07 -5.56
C HIS A 29 -3.52 -1.61 -5.63
N ARG A 30 -4.41 -0.98 -6.41
CA ARG A 30 -5.84 -1.32 -6.38
C ARG A 30 -6.19 -2.67 -7.01
N LYS A 31 -5.43 -3.15 -7.99
CA LYS A 31 -5.61 -4.52 -8.53
C LYS A 31 -4.89 -5.62 -7.75
N ARG A 32 -3.98 -5.22 -6.85
CA ARG A 32 -3.08 -6.10 -6.08
C ARG A 32 -3.12 -5.64 -4.61
N PRO A 33 -4.18 -5.98 -3.86
CA PRO A 33 -4.46 -5.36 -2.56
C PRO A 33 -3.39 -5.62 -1.49
N SER A 34 -2.55 -6.64 -1.69
CA SER A 34 -1.38 -6.95 -0.85
C SER A 34 -0.16 -6.07 -1.12
N LEU A 35 -0.12 -5.35 -2.24
CA LEU A 35 1.07 -4.63 -2.70
C LEU A 35 1.00 -3.14 -2.35
N ILE A 36 2.03 -2.68 -1.65
CA ILE A 36 2.32 -1.27 -1.38
C ILE A 36 3.55 -0.90 -2.21
N VAL A 37 3.47 0.24 -2.90
CA VAL A 37 4.57 0.76 -3.72
C VAL A 37 4.94 2.14 -3.22
N GLN A 38 6.22 2.31 -2.93
CA GLN A 38 6.82 3.59 -2.59
C GLN A 38 7.95 3.92 -3.56
N GLU A 39 7.92 5.10 -4.14
CA GLU A 39 9.00 5.62 -4.98
C GLU A 39 9.61 6.84 -4.29
N ILE A 40 10.94 6.88 -4.25
CA ILE A 40 11.72 7.99 -3.70
C ILE A 40 12.60 8.50 -4.83
N ASP A 41 12.23 9.66 -5.37
CA ASP A 41 13.01 10.37 -6.38
C ASP A 41 13.79 11.49 -5.70
N ILE A 42 15.10 11.54 -5.93
CA ILE A 42 16.01 12.52 -5.35
C ILE A 42 16.66 13.28 -6.49
N ILE A 43 16.55 14.61 -6.45
CA ILE A 43 17.20 15.49 -7.40
C ILE A 43 18.16 16.36 -6.62
N ASN A 44 19.41 16.43 -7.09
CA ASN A 44 20.40 17.37 -6.61
C ASN A 44 20.43 18.61 -7.53
N PRO A 45 19.76 19.71 -7.18
CA PRO A 45 19.78 20.94 -7.97
C PRO A 45 21.09 21.75 -7.85
N SER A 46 22.07 21.32 -7.04
CA SER A 46 23.31 22.06 -6.88
C SER A 46 24.45 21.53 -7.76
N GLU A 47 25.54 22.31 -7.85
CA GLU A 47 26.73 21.99 -8.64
C GLU A 47 27.68 20.98 -7.98
N HIS A 48 27.39 20.58 -6.74
CA HIS A 48 28.23 19.67 -5.96
C HIS A 48 27.49 18.36 -5.69
N SER A 49 28.21 17.23 -5.75
CA SER A 49 27.64 15.94 -5.39
C SER A 49 27.20 15.87 -3.92
N LEU A 50 26.19 15.04 -3.67
CA LEU A 50 25.65 14.79 -2.33
C LEU A 50 25.76 13.32 -1.98
N ASP A 51 26.23 13.03 -0.78
CA ASP A 51 26.18 11.70 -0.19
C ASP A 51 25.05 11.68 0.83
N LEU A 52 24.03 10.86 0.57
CA LEU A 52 22.83 10.77 1.39
C LEU A 52 22.74 9.39 2.05
N ASP A 53 22.54 9.41 3.38
CA ASP A 53 22.33 8.22 4.19
C ASP A 53 20.83 7.97 4.42
N PHE A 54 20.33 6.89 3.85
CA PHE A 54 18.98 6.37 4.03
C PHE A 54 18.95 5.31 5.13
N LYS A 55 17.93 5.40 5.98
CA LYS A 55 17.69 4.41 7.04
C LYS A 55 16.28 3.87 6.93
N GLN A 56 16.16 2.58 6.63
CA GLN A 56 14.91 1.84 6.74
C GLN A 56 14.72 1.46 8.20
N LYS A 57 13.82 2.17 8.89
CA LYS A 57 13.51 1.85 10.29
C LYS A 57 12.50 0.71 10.33
N ASN A 58 12.93 -0.43 10.86
CA ASN A 58 12.01 -1.49 11.29
C ASN A 58 11.53 -1.16 12.70
N GLN A 59 10.52 -0.28 12.82
CA GLN A 59 9.89 -0.02 14.11
C GLN A 59 8.98 -1.19 14.46
N ILE A 60 9.56 -2.20 15.09
CA ILE A 60 8.85 -3.29 15.75
C ILE A 60 8.75 -2.88 17.21
N SER A 61 7.57 -2.39 17.64
CA SER A 61 7.34 -2.10 19.06
C SER A 61 7.30 -3.43 19.82
N ASN A 62 8.31 -3.67 20.67
CA ASN A 62 8.53 -4.93 21.38
C ASN A 62 7.40 -5.37 22.32
N ASN A 63 6.39 -4.53 22.58
CA ASN A 63 5.44 -4.79 23.67
C ASN A 63 4.27 -5.72 23.29
N ASP A 64 3.95 -5.92 22.00
CA ASP A 64 2.75 -6.68 21.59
C ASP A 64 3.02 -7.91 20.70
N LEU A 65 4.29 -8.18 20.39
CA LEU A 65 4.66 -9.17 19.38
C LEU A 65 5.29 -10.40 20.02
N LYS A 66 4.53 -11.50 20.05
CA LYS A 66 4.90 -12.73 20.76
C LYS A 66 5.91 -13.60 20.01
N GLN A 67 6.01 -13.51 18.68
CA GLN A 67 6.93 -14.34 17.90
C GLN A 67 7.23 -13.74 16.53
N LEU A 68 8.37 -13.05 16.41
CA LEU A 68 8.88 -12.51 15.16
C LEU A 68 9.84 -13.52 14.51
N ASP A 69 9.46 -14.09 13.37
CA ASP A 69 10.40 -14.73 12.45
C ASP A 69 10.79 -13.72 11.37
N GLN A 70 12.05 -13.29 11.36
CA GLN A 70 12.59 -12.38 10.34
C GLN A 70 13.76 -13.06 9.63
N ARG A 71 13.69 -13.11 8.31
CA ARG A 71 14.76 -13.67 7.47
C ARG A 71 14.96 -12.86 6.21
N ASP A 72 16.20 -12.88 5.73
CA ASP A 72 16.53 -12.37 4.42
C ASP A 72 16.25 -13.44 3.36
N ILE A 73 15.64 -13.02 2.26
CA ILE A 73 15.34 -13.86 1.11
C ILE A 73 15.80 -13.16 -0.17
N GLN A 74 16.02 -13.95 -1.20
CA GLN A 74 16.36 -13.48 -2.54
C GLN A 74 15.36 -14.09 -3.52
N PHE A 75 15.10 -13.37 -4.62
CA PHE A 75 14.29 -13.85 -5.73
C PHE A 75 15.17 -14.03 -6.95
N ASP A 76 14.91 -15.05 -7.77
CA ASP A 76 15.76 -15.40 -8.92
C ASP A 76 15.88 -14.27 -9.95
N SER A 77 14.93 -13.33 -9.97
CA SER A 77 14.89 -12.22 -10.91
C SER A 77 15.99 -11.18 -10.68
N ASN A 78 16.39 -10.92 -9.42
CA ASN A 78 17.37 -9.90 -9.07
C ASN A 78 18.29 -10.39 -7.92
N ASN A 79 19.55 -9.94 -7.89
CA ASN A 79 20.45 -10.15 -6.75
C ASN A 79 20.12 -9.29 -5.51
N ASP A 80 18.94 -8.66 -5.50
CA ASP A 80 18.49 -7.81 -4.41
C ASP A 80 18.06 -8.65 -3.20
N ILE A 81 18.34 -8.13 -2.00
CA ILE A 81 17.98 -8.77 -0.74
C ILE A 81 16.66 -8.19 -0.24
N TYR A 82 15.75 -9.08 0.13
CA TYR A 82 14.44 -8.76 0.68
C TYR A 82 14.35 -9.25 2.11
N SER A 83 13.71 -8.47 2.98
CA SER A 83 13.39 -8.91 4.33
C SER A 83 11.98 -9.47 4.36
N MET A 84 11.84 -10.72 4.81
CA MET A 84 10.56 -11.35 5.08
C MET A 84 10.35 -11.47 6.59
N ILE A 85 9.24 -10.91 7.05
CA ILE A 85 8.83 -10.89 8.45
C ILE A 85 7.53 -11.65 8.57
N THR A 86 7.50 -12.68 9.41
CA THR A 86 6.29 -13.41 9.80
C THR A 86 6.04 -13.19 11.28
N ASN A 87 4.81 -12.82 11.64
CA ASN A 87 4.45 -12.61 13.04
C ASN A 87 2.95 -12.81 13.25
N GLN A 88 2.52 -12.71 14.50
CA GLN A 88 1.14 -12.82 14.95
C GLN A 88 0.75 -11.59 15.78
N LEU A 89 -0.48 -11.14 15.58
CA LEU A 89 -1.06 -10.01 16.30
C LEU A 89 -2.33 -10.46 17.04
N SER A 90 -2.44 -10.12 18.32
CA SER A 90 -3.68 -10.25 19.08
C SER A 90 -4.59 -9.05 18.80
N ILE A 91 -5.84 -9.31 18.44
CA ILE A 91 -6.82 -8.26 18.10
C ILE A 91 -7.85 -8.10 19.21
N ARG A 92 -8.20 -9.22 19.86
CA ARG A 92 -9.10 -9.32 21.03
C ARG A 92 -8.57 -10.46 21.91
N GLN A 93 -9.04 -10.56 23.16
CA GLN A 93 -8.49 -11.48 24.17
C GLN A 93 -8.24 -12.93 23.68
N HIS A 94 -9.00 -13.44 22.71
CA HIS A 94 -8.87 -14.81 22.18
C HIS A 94 -8.76 -14.92 20.65
N ASN A 95 -8.51 -13.81 19.95
CA ASN A 95 -8.48 -13.77 18.49
C ASN A 95 -7.16 -13.20 17.97
N PHE A 96 -6.58 -13.91 17.01
CA PHE A 96 -5.26 -13.63 16.46
C PHE A 96 -5.31 -13.54 14.93
N ILE A 97 -4.38 -12.80 14.35
CA ILE A 97 -4.06 -12.83 12.92
C ILE A 97 -2.57 -13.10 12.76
N ILE A 98 -2.23 -14.00 11.85
CA ILE A 98 -0.86 -14.18 11.38
C ILE A 98 -0.66 -13.29 10.16
N TYR A 99 0.46 -12.60 10.10
CA TYR A 99 0.80 -11.76 8.95
C TYR A 99 2.22 -12.04 8.46
N VAL A 100 2.39 -11.85 7.15
CA VAL A 100 3.68 -11.93 6.46
C VAL A 100 3.90 -10.64 5.69
N ILE A 101 5.05 -10.01 5.91
CA ILE A 101 5.51 -8.82 5.19
C ILE A 101 6.78 -9.21 4.42
N ILE A 102 6.84 -8.91 3.14
CA ILE A 102 8.07 -8.98 2.34
C ILE A 102 8.36 -7.58 1.81
N THR A 103 9.56 -7.06 2.03
CA THR A 103 9.99 -5.76 1.50
C THR A 103 11.42 -5.82 1.00
N ASN A 104 11.76 -5.13 -0.08
CA ASN A 104 13.16 -4.96 -0.47
C ASN A 104 13.90 -4.05 0.53
N LYS A 105 15.20 -4.31 0.67
CA LYS A 105 16.11 -3.41 1.40
C LYS A 105 16.43 -2.19 0.54
N ILE A 106 16.48 -1.02 1.17
CA ILE A 106 16.86 0.23 0.49
C ILE A 106 18.37 0.36 0.37
N ILE A 107 18.82 1.15 -0.60
CA ILE A 107 20.24 1.50 -0.73
C ILE A 107 20.54 2.58 0.31
N SER A 108 21.31 2.21 1.33
CA SER A 108 21.61 3.09 2.46
C SER A 108 22.45 4.29 2.07
N ASN A 109 23.44 4.14 1.20
CA ASN A 109 24.34 5.24 0.84
C ASN A 109 24.14 5.57 -0.63
N CYS A 110 23.57 6.74 -0.91
CA CYS A 110 23.24 7.18 -2.25
C CYS A 110 24.10 8.40 -2.63
N HIS A 111 24.89 8.26 -3.69
CA HIS A 111 25.71 9.34 -4.24
C HIS A 111 24.95 10.03 -5.37
N VAL A 112 24.44 11.24 -5.11
CA VAL A 112 23.59 11.99 -6.04
C VAL A 112 24.42 13.06 -6.76
N LYS A 113 24.64 12.86 -8.07
CA LYS A 113 25.36 13.81 -8.92
C LYS A 113 24.53 15.06 -9.21
N PRO A 114 25.18 16.22 -9.44
CA PRO A 114 24.51 17.45 -9.92
C PRO A 114 23.57 17.19 -11.10
N GLY A 115 22.33 17.66 -11.00
CA GLY A 115 21.31 17.57 -12.05
C GLY A 115 20.81 16.16 -12.38
N SER A 116 21.36 15.10 -11.76
CA SER A 116 20.94 13.72 -12.00
C SER A 116 19.85 13.29 -11.03
N PRO A 117 18.71 12.75 -11.50
CA PRO A 117 17.73 12.12 -10.63
C PRO A 117 18.23 10.74 -10.18
N GLU A 118 18.24 10.50 -8.88
CA GLU A 118 18.41 9.16 -8.30
C GLU A 118 17.05 8.63 -7.83
N LYS A 119 16.72 7.40 -8.22
CA LYS A 119 15.42 6.79 -7.93
C LYS A 119 15.57 5.50 -7.14
N GLN A 120 14.87 5.40 -6.02
CA GLN A 120 14.72 4.16 -5.27
C GLN A 120 13.25 3.74 -5.25
N ILE A 121 12.99 2.46 -5.54
CA ILE A 121 11.66 1.87 -5.51
C ILE A 121 11.61 0.85 -4.39
N ILE A 122 10.58 0.95 -3.56
CA ILE A 122 10.33 0.08 -2.43
C ILE A 122 9.00 -0.62 -2.67
N LEU A 123 9.06 -1.93 -2.80
CA LEU A 123 7.90 -2.80 -2.91
C LEU A 123 7.72 -3.51 -1.57
N THR A 124 6.52 -3.42 -1.03
CA THR A 124 6.15 -4.12 0.20
C THR A 124 4.89 -4.94 -0.06
N VAL A 125 4.99 -6.25 0.11
CA VAL A 125 3.86 -7.18 0.06
C VAL A 125 3.45 -7.52 1.47
N VAL A 126 2.15 -7.41 1.76
CA VAL A 126 1.56 -7.76 3.06
C VAL A 126 0.45 -8.78 2.86
N LYS A 127 0.52 -9.88 3.60
CA LYS A 127 -0.50 -10.93 3.65
C LYS A 127 -0.95 -11.14 5.09
N PHE A 128 -2.24 -11.41 5.26
CA PHE A 128 -2.86 -11.69 6.54
C PHE A 128 -3.65 -12.99 6.45
N SER A 129 -3.68 -13.76 7.54
CA SER A 129 -4.64 -14.85 7.71
C SER A 129 -6.04 -14.30 7.94
N SER A 130 -7.04 -15.18 7.84
CA SER A 130 -8.31 -14.95 8.53
C SER A 130 -8.09 -14.87 10.05
N VAL A 131 -9.11 -14.42 10.78
CA VAL A 131 -9.06 -14.44 12.25
C VAL A 131 -8.97 -15.89 12.74
N ILE A 132 -8.02 -16.14 13.64
CA ILE A 132 -7.72 -17.45 14.23
C ILE A 132 -8.07 -17.40 15.72
N SER A 133 -8.80 -18.40 16.20
CA SER A 133 -9.07 -18.57 17.63
C SER A 133 -7.83 -19.01 18.40
N GLU A 134 -7.74 -18.68 19.69
CA GLU A 134 -6.61 -19.09 20.54
C GLU A 134 -6.35 -20.62 20.52
N ASN A 135 -7.40 -21.43 20.61
CA ASN A 135 -7.29 -22.89 20.57
C ASN A 135 -6.67 -23.39 19.26
N SER A 136 -7.07 -22.81 18.13
CA SER A 136 -6.52 -23.13 16.81
C SER A 136 -5.06 -22.66 16.70
N LEU A 137 -4.71 -21.53 17.31
CA LEU A 137 -3.35 -21.02 17.30
C LEU A 137 -2.39 -21.89 18.13
N LEU A 138 -2.85 -22.43 19.25
CA LEU A 138 -2.06 -23.34 20.10
C LEU A 138 -1.72 -24.66 19.39
N ASN A 139 -2.51 -25.04 18.38
CA ASN A 139 -2.17 -26.16 17.52
C ASN A 139 -1.00 -25.76 16.59
N LYS A 140 0.21 -26.20 16.97
CA LYS A 140 1.45 -25.89 16.25
C LYS A 140 1.37 -26.25 14.76
N THR A 141 0.86 -27.44 14.43
CA THR A 141 0.74 -27.90 13.04
C THR A 141 -0.14 -26.96 12.22
N TYR A 142 -1.33 -26.60 12.74
CA TYR A 142 -2.24 -25.67 12.07
C TYR A 142 -1.61 -24.28 11.88
N SER A 143 -0.96 -23.75 12.92
CA SER A 143 -0.31 -22.44 12.85
C SER A 143 0.86 -22.41 11.85
N GLN A 144 1.63 -23.50 11.77
CA GLN A 144 2.75 -23.65 10.84
C GLN A 144 2.27 -23.76 9.39
N GLU A 145 1.22 -24.56 9.13
CA GLU A 145 0.63 -24.68 7.79
C GLU A 145 0.14 -23.33 7.25
N ILE A 146 -0.53 -22.54 8.09
CA ILE A 146 -0.96 -21.18 7.71
C ILE A 146 0.23 -20.26 7.44
N GLN A 147 1.28 -20.32 8.28
CA GLN A 147 2.49 -19.52 8.07
C GLN A 147 3.15 -19.87 6.74
N GLU A 148 3.36 -21.16 6.45
CA GLU A 148 3.97 -21.61 5.20
C GLU A 148 3.14 -21.22 3.98
N GLN A 149 1.80 -21.35 4.07
CA GLN A 149 0.89 -20.93 3.01
C GLN A 149 0.97 -19.41 2.77
N LEU A 150 0.92 -18.59 3.82
CA LEU A 150 1.02 -17.13 3.70
C LEU A 150 2.38 -16.70 3.14
N GLN A 151 3.47 -17.34 3.58
CA GLN A 151 4.80 -17.07 3.06
C GLN A 151 4.91 -17.42 1.58
N LYS A 152 4.35 -18.55 1.15
CA LYS A 152 4.30 -18.94 -0.26
C LYS A 152 3.51 -17.93 -1.09
N GLN A 153 2.34 -17.48 -0.60
CA GLN A 153 1.52 -16.47 -1.27
C GLN A 153 2.22 -15.11 -1.34
N ALA A 154 2.85 -14.66 -0.25
CA ALA A 154 3.58 -13.40 -0.23
C ALA A 154 4.77 -13.41 -1.21
N LYS A 155 5.51 -14.53 -1.28
CA LYS A 155 6.60 -14.71 -2.26
C LYS A 155 6.07 -14.69 -3.70
N TYR A 156 4.94 -15.34 -3.96
CA TYR A 156 4.32 -15.31 -5.29
C TYR A 156 3.92 -13.89 -5.69
N ASP A 157 3.21 -13.16 -4.82
CA ASP A 157 2.80 -11.78 -5.08
C ASP A 157 4.00 -10.83 -5.27
N MET A 158 5.08 -11.03 -4.51
CA MET A 158 6.31 -10.25 -4.67
C MET A 158 6.97 -10.55 -6.03
N SER A 159 7.07 -11.84 -6.40
CA SER A 159 7.60 -12.24 -7.70
C SER A 159 6.78 -11.69 -8.88
N ASP A 160 5.44 -11.73 -8.79
CA ASP A 160 4.54 -11.09 -9.77
C ASP A 160 4.82 -9.59 -9.87
N ALA A 161 4.90 -8.87 -8.74
CA ALA A 161 5.17 -7.44 -8.72
C ALA A 161 6.55 -7.09 -9.33
N LEU A 162 7.58 -7.90 -9.06
CA LEU A 162 8.93 -7.72 -9.61
C LEU A 162 8.99 -7.97 -11.12
N SER A 163 8.10 -8.80 -11.66
CA SER A 163 8.01 -9.04 -13.11
C SER A 163 7.43 -7.87 -13.90
N ILE A 164 6.96 -6.82 -13.22
CA ILE A 164 6.25 -5.68 -13.79
C ILE A 164 7.03 -4.40 -13.52
N SER A 165 7.17 -3.55 -14.55
CA SER A 165 7.82 -2.25 -14.36
C SER A 165 6.99 -1.33 -13.45
N SER A 166 7.67 -0.49 -12.66
CA SER A 166 7.04 0.48 -11.75
C SER A 166 6.09 1.44 -12.48
N ILE A 167 6.45 1.88 -13.68
CA ILE A 167 5.60 2.72 -14.54
C ILE A 167 4.29 2.00 -14.87
N ARG A 168 4.35 0.70 -15.18
CA ARG A 168 3.16 -0.09 -15.47
C ARG A 168 2.31 -0.33 -14.23
N LEU A 169 2.92 -0.63 -13.08
CA LEU A 169 2.22 -0.74 -11.78
C LEU A 169 1.47 0.54 -11.45
N LEU A 170 2.12 1.69 -11.62
CA LEU A 170 1.51 3.00 -11.37
C LEU A 170 0.33 3.24 -12.32
N LYS A 171 0.50 2.98 -13.61
CA LYS A 171 -0.57 3.12 -14.60
C LYS A 171 -1.77 2.21 -14.27
N GLU A 172 -1.52 0.93 -13.99
CA GLU A 172 -2.57 -0.01 -13.61
C GLU A 172 -3.34 0.44 -12.35
N HIS A 173 -2.64 1.00 -11.36
CA HIS A 173 -3.27 1.60 -10.19
C HIS A 173 -4.15 2.79 -10.57
N ILE A 174 -3.62 3.79 -11.30
CA ILE A 174 -4.34 5.01 -11.67
C ILE A 174 -5.58 4.69 -12.50
N ASP A 175 -5.44 3.83 -13.51
CA ASP A 175 -6.53 3.43 -14.38
C ASP A 175 -7.65 2.76 -13.56
N THR A 176 -7.29 1.88 -12.63
CA THR A 176 -8.26 1.21 -11.74
C THR A 176 -8.90 2.18 -10.76
N TRP A 177 -8.11 3.08 -10.18
CA TRP A 177 -8.62 4.10 -9.26
C TRP A 177 -9.61 5.02 -9.97
N SER A 178 -9.36 5.37 -11.24
CA SER A 178 -10.28 6.20 -12.03
C SER A 178 -11.65 5.56 -12.21
N LEU A 179 -11.72 4.23 -12.35
CA LEU A 179 -12.97 3.47 -12.44
C LEU A 179 -13.73 3.49 -11.10
N ILE A 180 -13.00 3.30 -9.99
CA ILE A 180 -13.58 3.34 -8.65
C ILE A 180 -14.05 4.75 -8.29
N TRP A 181 -13.30 5.77 -8.73
CA TRP A 181 -13.56 7.19 -8.50
C TRP A 181 -14.66 7.76 -9.41
N GLN A 182 -15.29 6.96 -10.30
CA GLN A 182 -16.35 7.47 -11.18
C GLN A 182 -17.51 8.17 -10.45
N SER A 183 -17.72 7.88 -9.15
CA SER A 183 -18.65 8.60 -8.28
C SER A 183 -18.22 10.01 -7.87
N GLY A 184 -17.07 10.50 -8.36
CA GLY A 184 -16.46 11.77 -7.97
C GLY A 184 -17.42 12.96 -8.09
N PHE A 185 -17.59 13.70 -6.98
CA PHE A 185 -18.54 14.79 -6.89
C PHE A 185 -17.91 16.10 -7.36
N THR A 186 -18.51 16.77 -8.34
CA THR A 186 -18.05 18.09 -8.80
C THR A 186 -19.19 19.09 -8.66
N MET A 187 -18.96 20.15 -7.89
CA MET A 187 -19.90 21.27 -7.72
C MET A 187 -19.10 22.57 -7.65
N SER A 188 -19.70 23.66 -8.11
CA SER A 188 -19.14 25.00 -7.96
C SER A 188 -18.88 25.34 -6.50
N ARG A 189 -17.77 26.01 -6.22
CA ARG A 189 -17.42 26.43 -4.85
C ARG A 189 -18.42 27.47 -4.36
N SER A 190 -19.13 27.17 -3.28
CA SER A 190 -19.96 28.12 -2.56
C SER A 190 -19.10 28.96 -1.60
N LEU A 191 -19.34 30.27 -1.59
CA LEU A 191 -18.77 31.22 -0.63
C LEU A 191 -19.70 31.49 0.56
N ALA A 192 -20.88 30.85 0.61
CA ALA A 192 -21.81 31.04 1.70
C ALA A 192 -21.22 30.45 3.01
N PRO A 193 -21.40 31.14 4.15
CA PRO A 193 -20.89 30.69 5.44
C PRO A 193 -21.44 29.29 5.77
N SER A 194 -20.61 28.45 6.37
CA SER A 194 -20.95 27.08 6.80
C SER A 194 -21.37 26.10 5.70
N THR A 195 -21.06 26.38 4.42
CA THR A 195 -21.39 25.45 3.32
C THR A 195 -20.32 24.37 3.13
N MET A 196 -20.73 23.11 3.05
CA MET A 196 -19.85 22.01 2.62
C MET A 196 -19.56 22.13 1.12
N ASN A 197 -18.29 22.32 0.80
CA ASN A 197 -17.81 22.42 -0.57
C ASN A 197 -17.36 21.06 -1.10
N GLY A 198 -17.21 20.97 -2.43
CA GLY A 198 -16.85 19.72 -3.11
C GLY A 198 -15.49 19.16 -2.69
N ASP A 199 -14.58 19.96 -2.17
CA ASP A 199 -13.29 19.53 -1.62
C ASP A 199 -13.46 18.66 -0.35
N VAL A 200 -14.34 19.06 0.57
CA VAL A 200 -14.66 18.28 1.78
C VAL A 200 -15.33 16.97 1.40
N ILE A 201 -16.32 17.02 0.50
CA ILE A 201 -17.04 15.83 0.02
C ILE A 201 -16.08 14.85 -0.66
N ASN A 202 -15.27 15.33 -1.60
CA ASN A 202 -14.29 14.49 -2.30
C ASN A 202 -13.25 13.91 -1.34
N ARG A 203 -12.83 14.66 -0.32
CA ARG A 203 -11.91 14.14 0.70
C ARG A 203 -12.54 12.99 1.49
N THR A 204 -13.81 13.11 1.86
CA THR A 204 -14.55 12.02 2.53
C THR A 204 -14.68 10.79 1.63
N ILE A 205 -15.08 10.97 0.37
CA ILE A 205 -15.13 9.89 -0.63
C ILE A 205 -13.77 9.21 -0.75
N TYR A 206 -12.69 9.99 -0.83
CA TYR A 206 -11.32 9.46 -0.87
C TYR A 206 -10.99 8.58 0.32
N TYR A 207 -11.27 9.03 1.55
CA TYR A 207 -11.01 8.22 2.73
C TYR A 207 -11.80 6.91 2.73
N ILE A 208 -13.08 6.94 2.36
CA ILE A 208 -13.93 5.75 2.26
C ILE A 208 -13.38 4.77 1.22
N LEU A 209 -13.05 5.24 0.02
CA LEU A 209 -12.55 4.40 -1.06
C LEU A 209 -11.16 3.80 -0.75
N CYS A 210 -10.32 4.53 -0.02
CA CYS A 210 -9.02 4.03 0.45
C CYS A 210 -9.17 2.93 1.50
N SER A 211 -10.15 3.04 2.41
CA SER A 211 -10.36 2.05 3.47
C SER A 211 -11.18 0.83 3.03
N THR A 212 -11.78 0.88 1.84
CA THR A 212 -12.70 -0.16 1.36
C THR A 212 -12.03 -0.99 0.26
N PRO A 213 -12.03 -2.33 0.37
CA PRO A 213 -11.64 -3.21 -0.73
C PRO A 213 -12.50 -2.96 -1.96
N ALA A 214 -11.97 -3.21 -3.16
CA ALA A 214 -12.77 -3.20 -4.39
C ALA A 214 -12.59 -4.51 -5.16
N PRO A 215 -13.20 -5.62 -4.66
CA PRO A 215 -12.94 -6.97 -5.15
C PRO A 215 -13.24 -7.15 -6.64
N LEU A 216 -14.19 -6.37 -7.19
CA LEU A 216 -14.57 -6.39 -8.60
C LEU A 216 -13.38 -6.14 -9.54
N TYR A 217 -12.39 -5.36 -9.08
CA TYR A 217 -11.24 -4.92 -9.87
C TYR A 217 -9.95 -5.68 -9.53
N GLU A 218 -10.00 -6.70 -8.67
CA GLU A 218 -8.86 -7.56 -8.36
C GLU A 218 -8.53 -8.49 -9.54
N LEU A 219 -7.24 -8.82 -9.73
CA LEU A 219 -6.80 -9.66 -10.86
C LEU A 219 -7.36 -11.08 -10.80
N ASN A 220 -7.46 -11.65 -9.59
CA ASN A 220 -7.74 -13.07 -9.39
C ASN A 220 -9.23 -13.37 -9.17
N ILE A 221 -10.12 -12.44 -9.52
CA ILE A 221 -11.56 -12.68 -9.43
C ILE A 221 -12.04 -13.54 -10.61
N ASN A 222 -12.75 -14.62 -10.32
CA ASN A 222 -13.37 -15.45 -11.34
C ASN A 222 -14.63 -14.76 -11.91
N GLU A 223 -15.05 -15.18 -13.10
CA GLU A 223 -16.20 -14.56 -13.78
C GLU A 223 -17.51 -14.77 -13.01
N THR A 224 -17.69 -15.91 -12.36
CA THR A 224 -18.90 -16.20 -11.57
C THR A 224 -19.05 -15.21 -10.42
N LYS A 225 -18.00 -15.02 -9.60
CA LYS A 225 -18.00 -14.06 -8.49
C LYS A 225 -18.07 -12.62 -8.99
N ARG A 226 -17.47 -12.32 -10.15
CA ARG A 226 -17.61 -11.01 -10.78
C ARG A 226 -19.07 -10.72 -11.13
N ASN A 227 -19.79 -11.70 -11.68
CA ASN A 227 -21.21 -11.57 -12.00
C ASN A 227 -22.06 -11.43 -10.73
N GLU A 228 -21.78 -12.22 -9.69
CA GLU A 228 -22.46 -12.11 -8.39
C GLU A 228 -22.27 -10.72 -7.76
N LEU A 229 -21.03 -10.21 -7.73
CA LEU A 229 -20.76 -8.86 -7.22
C LEU A 229 -21.43 -7.78 -8.06
N ASN A 230 -21.47 -7.93 -9.39
CA ASN A 230 -22.19 -6.98 -10.23
C ASN A 230 -23.69 -6.98 -9.95
N GLN A 231 -24.29 -8.16 -9.73
CA GLN A 231 -25.71 -8.26 -9.39
C GLN A 231 -26.03 -7.63 -8.03
N SER A 232 -25.16 -7.78 -7.03
CA SER A 232 -25.38 -7.18 -5.72
C SER A 232 -25.30 -5.65 -5.73
N LEU A 233 -24.54 -5.04 -6.65
CA LEU A 233 -24.50 -3.58 -6.81
C LEU A 233 -25.85 -2.98 -7.26
N PHE A 234 -26.72 -3.79 -7.88
CA PHE A 234 -28.06 -3.38 -8.33
C PHE A 234 -29.18 -3.83 -7.39
N GLN A 235 -28.87 -4.50 -6.28
CA GLN A 235 -29.85 -4.68 -5.20
C GLN A 235 -30.06 -3.32 -4.54
N ILE A 236 -31.07 -2.61 -5.03
CA ILE A 236 -31.62 -1.42 -4.40
C ILE A 236 -32.31 -1.91 -3.12
N ASP A 237 -31.57 -1.96 -2.02
CA ASP A 237 -32.19 -1.86 -0.71
C ASP A 237 -32.91 -0.51 -0.70
N GLN A 238 -34.23 -0.55 -0.57
CA GLN A 238 -35.13 0.59 -0.65
C GLN A 238 -34.66 1.71 0.30
N CYS A 239 -33.86 2.65 -0.21
CA CYS A 239 -33.42 3.79 0.56
C CYS A 239 -34.59 4.75 0.78
N TYR A 240 -35.02 4.86 2.05
CA TYR A 240 -35.83 5.92 2.64
C TYR A 240 -36.99 6.44 1.78
N GLU A 241 -38.16 5.81 1.91
CA GLU A 241 -39.42 6.46 1.56
C GLU A 241 -39.67 7.60 2.54
N SER A 242 -39.18 8.80 2.22
CA SER A 242 -39.53 10.01 2.97
C SER A 242 -41.05 10.16 2.96
N HIS A 243 -41.70 9.96 4.10
CA HIS A 243 -43.03 10.49 4.33
C HIS A 243 -42.92 12.02 4.33
N SER A 244 -43.38 12.65 3.26
CA SER A 244 -43.71 14.07 3.27
C SER A 244 -44.92 14.27 4.19
N THR A 245 -44.69 14.88 5.35
CA THR A 245 -45.74 15.49 6.19
C THR A 245 -45.66 17.00 6.09
#